data_AF-A0A3D5B0T7-F1
#
_entry.id   AF-A0A3D5B0T7-F1
#
_cell.length_a   1.000
_cell.length_b   1.000
_cell.length_c   1.000
_cell.angle_alpha   90.00
_cell.angle_beta   90.00
_cell.angle_gamma   90.00
#
_symmetry.space_group_name_H-M   'P 1'
#
loop_
_entity.id
_entity.type
_entity.pdbx_description
1 polymer ?
#
loop_
_entity_poly.entity_id
_entity_poly.type
_entity_poly.pdbx_seq_one_letter_code
_entity_poly.pdbx_strand_id
1 'polypeptide(L)'
;MLNVYKQITQNKLKSTLVIIFFIAFVSLIGYSLSYLFELGTGYFVFAIIFSLFSSFTSYFWGDKIVLKLNGANPASRQKYFNFYTVTENLSMANKTPMPRIYVINSPSMNAFATGRDPQHSVICATTGLLEKLNRTELEGVIGHELSHIKNYDIRLMMIVSMLIGTLSILINMAYRTSMFGNKNDNKNGLSSIFAILGLILIIFAPLIAQLIQFAISRQREFLADASSVKLTRQPQGLIDALTKITQDPNIMSTASTATASLYISNPFKNNKLASLFSTHPPVQDRIRALQQML
;
A
#
# COMPACT_ATOMS: atom_id res chain seq x y z
N MET A 1 -17.47 19.18 -3.60
CA MET A 1 -17.01 17.77 -3.69
C MET A 1 -16.36 17.53 -5.05
N LEU A 2 -15.21 16.86 -5.10
CA LEU A 2 -14.62 16.42 -6.36
C LEU A 2 -15.51 15.36 -7.01
N ASN A 3 -15.76 15.46 -8.31
CA ASN A 3 -16.43 14.40 -9.07
C ASN A 3 -15.48 13.19 -9.21
N VAL A 4 -16.01 11.97 -9.24
CA VAL A 4 -15.27 10.70 -9.40
C VAL A 4 -14.26 10.76 -10.55
N TYR A 5 -14.62 11.35 -11.68
CA TYR A 5 -13.71 11.51 -12.82
C TYR A 5 -12.50 12.41 -12.50
N LYS A 6 -12.71 13.49 -11.74
CA LYS A 6 -11.61 14.36 -11.30
C LYS A 6 -10.68 13.61 -10.34
N GLN A 7 -11.22 12.77 -9.47
CA GLN A 7 -10.43 11.93 -8.57
C GLN A 7 -9.56 10.92 -9.34
N ILE A 8 -10.13 10.24 -10.35
CA ILE A 8 -9.38 9.33 -11.22
C ILE A 8 -8.20 10.06 -11.88
N THR A 9 -8.44 11.23 -12.48
CA THR A 9 -7.40 12.03 -13.12
C THR A 9 -6.33 12.48 -12.12
N GLN A 10 -6.74 12.93 -10.93
CA GLN A 10 -5.82 13.32 -9.87
C GLN A 10 -4.96 12.16 -9.39
N ASN A 11 -5.52 10.97 -9.20
CA ASN A 11 -4.77 9.79 -8.77
C ASN A 11 -3.76 9.33 -9.82
N LYS A 12 -4.13 9.38 -11.12
CA LYS A 12 -3.20 9.13 -12.22
C LYS A 12 -2.05 10.14 -12.23
N LEU A 13 -2.36 11.44 -12.11
CA LEU A 13 -1.35 12.50 -12.06
C LEU A 13 -0.42 12.33 -10.84
N LYS A 14 -0.99 12.13 -9.65
CA LYS A 14 -0.23 11.87 -8.42
C LYS A 14 0.68 10.65 -8.56
N SER A 15 0.19 9.57 -9.17
CA SER A 15 1.01 8.37 -9.42
C SER A 15 2.23 8.71 -10.29
N THR A 16 2.03 9.46 -11.37
CA THR A 16 3.13 9.91 -12.25
C THR A 16 4.09 10.83 -11.52
N LEU A 17 3.60 11.79 -10.73
CA LEU A 17 4.43 12.71 -9.95
C LEU A 17 5.27 11.96 -8.91
N VAL A 18 4.71 10.95 -8.24
CA VAL A 18 5.44 10.10 -7.29
C VAL A 18 6.57 9.34 -7.97
N ILE A 19 6.34 8.80 -9.19
CA ILE A 19 7.39 8.12 -9.97
C ILE A 19 8.51 9.09 -10.36
N ILE A 20 8.14 10.25 -10.94
CA ILE A 20 9.12 11.29 -11.35
C ILE A 20 9.95 11.73 -10.16
N PHE A 21 9.29 12.01 -9.04
CA PHE A 21 9.95 12.39 -7.80
C PHE A 21 10.94 11.31 -7.35
N PHE A 22 10.53 10.03 -7.34
CA PHE A 22 11.40 8.94 -6.91
C PHE A 22 12.65 8.81 -7.79
N ILE A 23 12.50 8.91 -9.11
CA ILE A 23 13.63 8.91 -10.05
C ILE A 23 14.57 10.08 -9.75
N ALA A 24 14.04 11.29 -9.60
CA ALA A 24 14.83 12.47 -9.27
C ALA A 24 15.55 12.33 -7.92
N PHE A 25 14.86 11.80 -6.91
CA PHE A 25 15.38 11.57 -5.57
C PHE A 25 16.55 10.57 -5.56
N VAL A 26 16.38 9.40 -6.17
CA VAL A 26 17.43 8.38 -6.25
C VAL A 26 18.63 8.89 -7.07
N SER A 27 18.36 9.63 -8.15
CA SER A 27 19.42 10.22 -8.98
C SER A 27 20.21 11.28 -8.19
N LEU A 28 19.54 12.11 -7.40
CA LEU A 28 20.19 13.12 -6.54
C LEU A 28 21.07 12.47 -5.47
N ILE A 29 20.60 11.39 -4.83
CA ILE A 29 21.40 10.63 -3.86
C ILE A 29 22.61 10.00 -4.56
N GLY A 30 22.39 9.37 -5.72
CA GLY A 30 23.47 8.77 -6.51
C GLY A 30 24.54 9.78 -6.91
N TYR A 31 24.13 10.99 -7.32
CA TYR A 31 25.03 12.10 -7.62
C TYR A 31 25.82 12.54 -6.38
N SER A 32 25.12 12.74 -5.27
CA SER A 32 25.71 13.21 -4.01
C SER A 32 26.76 12.23 -3.47
N LEU A 33 26.46 10.93 -3.51
CA LEU A 33 27.40 9.87 -3.13
C LEU A 33 28.59 9.79 -4.09
N SER A 34 28.33 9.88 -5.40
CA SER A 34 29.39 9.89 -6.41
C SER A 34 30.37 11.04 -6.20
N TYR A 35 29.87 12.21 -5.82
CA TYR A 35 30.67 13.41 -5.54
C TYR A 35 31.44 13.29 -4.21
N LEU A 36 30.76 12.89 -3.13
CA LEU A 36 31.36 12.83 -1.78
C LEU A 36 32.45 11.77 -1.62
N PHE A 37 32.37 10.67 -2.37
CA PHE A 37 33.29 9.53 -2.26
C PHE A 37 34.17 9.34 -3.50
N GLU A 38 34.15 10.29 -4.44
CA GLU A 38 34.93 10.23 -5.68
C GLU A 38 34.74 8.93 -6.47
N LEU A 39 33.53 8.34 -6.41
CA LEU A 39 33.22 7.02 -6.99
C LEU A 39 33.13 7.01 -8.53
N GLY A 40 33.45 8.13 -9.18
CA GLY A 40 33.34 8.31 -10.62
C GLY A 40 31.89 8.38 -11.13
N THR A 41 31.72 8.86 -12.35
CA THR A 41 30.41 9.08 -12.99
C THR A 41 29.57 7.81 -13.14
N GLY A 42 30.20 6.63 -13.09
CA GLY A 42 29.54 5.33 -13.20
C GLY A 42 28.47 5.09 -12.13
N TYR A 43 28.68 5.53 -10.88
CA TYR A 43 27.70 5.35 -9.80
C TYR A 43 26.44 6.21 -10.01
N PHE A 44 26.61 7.44 -10.51
CA PHE A 44 25.48 8.30 -10.85
C PHE A 44 24.66 7.71 -11.99
N VAL A 45 25.31 7.24 -13.06
CA VAL A 45 24.64 6.58 -14.19
C VAL A 45 23.91 5.32 -13.72
N PHE A 46 24.55 4.52 -12.86
CA PHE A 46 23.93 3.34 -12.25
C PHE A 46 22.68 3.70 -11.44
N ALA A 47 22.72 4.75 -10.62
CA ALA A 47 21.57 5.19 -9.82
C ALA A 47 20.38 5.60 -10.71
N ILE A 48 20.63 6.29 -11.82
CA ILE A 48 19.58 6.64 -12.80
C ILE A 48 18.97 5.36 -13.39
N ILE A 49 19.80 4.46 -13.93
CA ILE A 49 19.34 3.20 -14.54
C ILE A 49 18.54 2.38 -13.52
N PHE A 50 19.05 2.25 -12.30
CA PHE A 50 18.38 1.55 -11.21
C PHE A 50 17.02 2.18 -10.89
N SER A 51 16.93 3.49 -10.78
CA SER A 51 15.68 4.18 -10.44
C SER A 51 14.61 4.03 -11.53
N LEU A 52 15.01 4.10 -12.81
CA LEU A 52 14.12 3.87 -13.96
C LEU A 52 13.63 2.43 -13.98
N PHE A 53 14.55 1.47 -13.85
CA PHE A 53 14.23 0.05 -13.84
C PHE A 53 13.34 -0.32 -12.64
N SER A 54 13.64 0.19 -11.44
CA SER A 54 12.84 -0.03 -10.23
C SER A 54 11.43 0.58 -10.35
N SER A 55 11.31 1.78 -10.94
CA SER A 55 10.01 2.40 -11.20
C SER A 55 9.18 1.60 -12.20
N PHE A 56 9.82 1.11 -13.26
CA PHE A 56 9.19 0.25 -14.26
C PHE A 56 8.72 -1.07 -13.64
N THR A 57 9.58 -1.75 -12.88
CA THR A 57 9.21 -3.01 -12.22
C THR A 57 8.09 -2.82 -11.20
N SER A 58 8.14 -1.74 -10.42
CA SER A 58 7.08 -1.37 -9.47
C SER A 58 5.74 -1.17 -10.17
N TYR A 59 5.69 -0.47 -11.30
CA TYR A 59 4.44 -0.21 -12.00
C TYR A 59 3.82 -1.46 -12.67
N PHE A 60 4.64 -2.33 -13.24
CA PHE A 60 4.16 -3.49 -14.02
C PHE A 60 4.04 -4.79 -13.22
N TRP A 61 4.84 -4.96 -12.15
CA TRP A 61 4.88 -6.17 -11.32
C TRP A 61 4.66 -5.89 -9.82
N GLY A 62 4.38 -4.66 -9.42
CA GLY A 62 4.20 -4.30 -8.01
C GLY A 62 3.09 -5.08 -7.31
N ASP A 63 2.00 -5.40 -8.00
CA ASP A 63 0.93 -6.27 -7.49
C ASP A 63 1.46 -7.65 -7.09
N LYS A 64 2.25 -8.30 -7.97
CA LYS A 64 2.84 -9.62 -7.71
C LYS A 64 3.83 -9.57 -6.55
N ILE A 65 4.61 -8.49 -6.45
CA ILE A 65 5.55 -8.29 -5.34
C ILE A 65 4.79 -8.15 -4.02
N VAL A 66 3.77 -7.29 -3.97
CA VAL A 66 2.90 -7.12 -2.80
C VAL A 66 2.25 -8.43 -2.39
N LEU A 67 1.70 -9.20 -3.32
CA LEU A 67 1.06 -10.49 -3.00
C LEU A 67 2.05 -11.49 -2.41
N LYS A 68 3.26 -11.59 -3.01
CA LYS A 68 4.31 -12.50 -2.52
C LYS A 68 4.81 -12.11 -1.14
N LEU A 69 5.01 -10.80 -0.89
CA LEU A 69 5.46 -10.29 0.41
C LEU A 69 4.47 -10.61 1.54
N ASN A 70 3.16 -10.57 1.26
CA ASN A 70 2.14 -10.87 2.27
C ASN A 70 1.73 -12.35 2.31
N GLY A 71 2.38 -13.24 1.54
CA GLY A 71 2.07 -14.68 1.51
C GLY A 71 0.68 -15.01 0.96
N ALA A 72 0.19 -14.21 0.01
CA ALA A 72 -1.15 -14.36 -0.55
C ALA A 72 -1.21 -15.53 -1.56
N ASN A 73 -2.26 -16.35 -1.46
CA ASN A 73 -2.51 -17.48 -2.36
C ASN A 73 -3.77 -17.25 -3.19
N PRO A 74 -3.85 -17.74 -4.45
CA PRO A 74 -5.07 -17.62 -5.25
C PRO A 74 -6.29 -18.24 -4.54
N ALA A 75 -7.41 -17.52 -4.51
CA ALA A 75 -8.64 -18.05 -3.95
C ALA A 75 -9.41 -18.88 -5.00
N SER A 76 -9.88 -20.07 -4.62
CA SER A 76 -10.77 -20.88 -5.45
C SER A 76 -12.23 -20.58 -5.14
N ARG A 77 -13.09 -20.59 -6.18
CA ARG A 77 -14.54 -20.37 -6.05
C ARG A 77 -15.20 -21.41 -5.13
N GLN A 78 -14.73 -22.64 -5.16
CA GLN A 78 -15.27 -23.74 -4.35
C GLN A 78 -15.01 -23.52 -2.86
N LYS A 79 -13.78 -23.10 -2.49
CA LYS A 79 -13.39 -22.91 -1.08
C LYS A 79 -13.90 -21.59 -0.52
N TYR A 80 -13.87 -20.52 -1.31
CA TYR A 80 -14.23 -19.17 -0.87
C TYR A 80 -15.43 -18.64 -1.66
N PHE A 81 -16.53 -19.41 -1.66
CA PHE A 81 -17.72 -19.14 -2.49
C PHE A 81 -18.32 -17.75 -2.26
N ASN A 82 -18.51 -17.34 -1.00
CA ASN A 82 -19.06 -16.02 -0.68
C ASN A 82 -18.14 -14.90 -1.19
N PHE A 83 -16.84 -14.99 -0.92
CA PHE A 83 -15.88 -13.99 -1.40
C PHE A 83 -15.88 -13.89 -2.93
N TYR A 84 -15.80 -15.03 -3.62
CA TYR A 84 -15.79 -15.07 -5.09
C TYR A 84 -17.08 -14.46 -5.68
N THR A 85 -18.25 -14.90 -5.22
CA THR A 85 -19.54 -14.47 -5.78
C THR A 85 -19.88 -13.02 -5.43
N VAL A 86 -19.52 -12.56 -4.23
CA VAL A 86 -19.66 -11.15 -3.84
C VAL A 86 -18.80 -10.27 -4.75
N THR A 87 -17.53 -10.62 -4.93
CA THR A 87 -16.64 -9.86 -5.81
C THR A 87 -17.11 -9.88 -7.26
N GLU A 88 -17.55 -11.03 -7.78
CA GLU A 88 -18.11 -11.19 -9.13
C GLU A 88 -19.33 -10.29 -9.34
N ASN A 89 -20.35 -10.41 -8.48
CA ASN A 89 -21.61 -9.66 -8.59
C ASN A 89 -21.40 -8.15 -8.49
N LEU A 90 -20.60 -7.71 -7.51
CA LEU A 90 -20.32 -6.28 -7.30
C LEU A 90 -19.47 -5.71 -8.43
N SER A 91 -18.53 -6.48 -9.00
CA SER A 91 -17.75 -6.04 -10.17
C SER A 91 -18.64 -5.81 -11.39
N MET A 92 -19.58 -6.73 -11.63
CA MET A 92 -20.58 -6.58 -12.70
C MET A 92 -21.43 -5.32 -12.49
N ALA A 93 -21.98 -5.13 -11.29
CA ALA A 93 -22.79 -3.96 -10.95
C ALA A 93 -21.99 -2.64 -11.07
N ASN A 94 -20.71 -2.64 -10.69
CA ASN A 94 -19.83 -1.48 -10.75
C ASN A 94 -19.29 -1.20 -12.17
N LYS A 95 -19.55 -2.09 -13.13
CA LYS A 95 -19.00 -2.08 -14.50
C LYS A 95 -17.47 -2.05 -14.50
N THR A 96 -16.86 -2.85 -13.63
CA THR A 96 -15.41 -3.05 -13.56
C THR A 96 -15.06 -4.49 -13.92
N PRO A 97 -13.93 -4.75 -14.59
CA PRO A 97 -13.44 -6.11 -14.79
C PRO A 97 -13.34 -6.85 -13.45
N MET A 98 -13.60 -8.16 -13.45
CA MET A 98 -13.44 -8.96 -12.25
C MET A 98 -11.97 -8.96 -11.82
N PRO A 99 -11.64 -8.46 -10.61
CA PRO A 99 -10.28 -8.51 -10.10
C PRO A 99 -9.90 -9.96 -9.81
N ARG A 100 -8.60 -10.27 -9.91
CA ARG A 100 -8.11 -11.54 -9.39
C ARG A 100 -8.27 -11.55 -7.87
N ILE A 101 -8.66 -12.68 -7.30
CA ILE A 101 -8.89 -12.78 -5.85
C ILE A 101 -7.82 -13.66 -5.19
N TYR A 102 -7.33 -13.18 -4.05
CA TYR A 102 -6.30 -13.85 -3.26
C TYR A 102 -6.71 -13.90 -1.79
N VAL A 103 -6.18 -14.89 -1.08
CA VAL A 103 -6.39 -15.06 0.36
C VAL A 103 -5.05 -15.15 1.07
N ILE A 104 -4.92 -14.41 2.17
CA ILE A 104 -3.82 -14.52 3.12
C ILE A 104 -4.29 -15.36 4.30
N ASN A 105 -3.53 -16.40 4.64
CA ASN A 105 -3.81 -17.19 5.82
C ASN A 105 -3.39 -16.41 7.08
N SER A 106 -4.35 -15.77 7.73
CA SER A 106 -4.12 -14.95 8.93
C SER A 106 -5.41 -14.77 9.72
N PRO A 107 -5.39 -14.90 11.06
CA PRO A 107 -6.57 -14.70 11.90
C PRO A 107 -7.01 -13.23 12.04
N SER A 108 -6.14 -12.29 11.62
CA SER A 108 -6.43 -10.86 11.58
C SER A 108 -7.53 -10.56 10.59
N MET A 109 -8.45 -9.65 10.92
CA MET A 109 -9.49 -9.20 9.99
C MET A 109 -8.97 -8.06 9.10
N ASN A 110 -8.63 -8.35 7.85
CA ASN A 110 -8.17 -7.32 6.92
C ASN A 110 -8.43 -7.68 5.45
N ALA A 111 -8.47 -6.66 4.61
CA ALA A 111 -8.53 -6.77 3.17
C ALA A 111 -7.80 -5.58 2.53
N PHE A 112 -7.39 -5.75 1.27
CA PHE A 112 -6.85 -4.67 0.46
C PHE A 112 -7.03 -4.96 -1.04
N ALA A 113 -7.03 -3.90 -1.84
CA ALA A 113 -6.87 -3.97 -3.28
C ALA A 113 -5.49 -3.45 -3.73
N THR A 114 -4.95 -4.04 -4.80
CA THR A 114 -3.71 -3.59 -5.44
C THR A 114 -3.79 -3.79 -6.95
N GLY A 115 -2.88 -3.16 -7.68
CA GLY A 115 -2.83 -3.25 -9.15
C GLY A 115 -2.57 -1.90 -9.80
N ARG A 116 -2.21 -1.95 -11.09
CA ARG A 116 -1.90 -0.75 -11.86
C ARG A 116 -3.14 -0.11 -12.47
N ASP A 117 -4.21 -0.85 -12.72
CA ASP A 117 -5.45 -0.34 -13.31
C ASP A 117 -6.59 -1.36 -13.08
N PRO A 118 -7.86 -1.02 -13.39
CA PRO A 118 -8.98 -1.93 -13.21
C PRO A 118 -8.83 -3.27 -13.94
N GLN A 119 -8.18 -3.31 -15.10
CA GLN A 119 -7.96 -4.54 -15.88
C GLN A 119 -6.90 -5.44 -15.23
N HIS A 120 -5.96 -4.85 -14.49
CA HIS A 120 -4.86 -5.53 -13.81
C HIS A 120 -4.98 -5.37 -12.29
N SER A 121 -6.19 -5.56 -11.76
CA SER A 121 -6.50 -5.38 -10.35
C SER A 121 -6.56 -6.72 -9.60
N VAL A 122 -6.31 -6.63 -8.30
CA VAL A 122 -6.35 -7.75 -7.36
C VAL A 122 -7.04 -7.30 -6.09
N ILE A 123 -7.91 -8.15 -5.54
CA ILE A 123 -8.43 -8.01 -4.18
C ILE A 123 -7.90 -9.17 -3.34
N CYS A 124 -7.38 -8.85 -2.17
CA CYS A 124 -6.89 -9.81 -1.21
C CYS A 124 -7.64 -9.67 0.12
N ALA A 125 -8.07 -10.79 0.69
CA ALA A 125 -8.70 -10.84 2.01
C ALA A 125 -7.99 -11.83 2.93
N THR A 126 -8.02 -11.62 4.23
CA THR A 126 -7.51 -12.59 5.20
C THR A 126 -8.54 -13.66 5.53
N THR A 127 -8.10 -14.87 5.93
CA THR A 127 -9.00 -15.92 6.40
C THR A 127 -9.85 -15.47 7.59
N GLY A 128 -9.26 -14.74 8.55
CA GLY A 128 -9.99 -14.17 9.68
C GLY A 128 -11.10 -13.19 9.29
N LEU A 129 -10.94 -12.42 8.22
CA LEU A 129 -12.01 -11.55 7.71
C LEU A 129 -13.14 -12.38 7.09
N LEU A 130 -12.79 -13.36 6.25
CA LEU A 130 -13.75 -14.19 5.53
C LEU A 130 -14.57 -15.11 6.45
N GLU A 131 -14.02 -15.51 7.59
CA GLU A 131 -14.68 -16.37 8.57
C GLU A 131 -15.60 -15.59 9.52
N LYS A 132 -15.26 -14.33 9.84
CA LYS A 132 -15.97 -13.52 10.85
C LYS A 132 -17.03 -12.58 10.27
N LEU A 133 -16.89 -12.19 8.99
CA LEU A 133 -17.88 -11.35 8.33
C LEU A 133 -19.01 -12.19 7.72
N ASN A 134 -20.24 -11.74 7.90
CA ASN A 134 -21.37 -12.27 7.14
C ASN A 134 -21.32 -11.74 5.69
N ARG A 135 -22.21 -12.25 4.83
CA ARG A 135 -22.21 -11.89 3.41
C ARG A 135 -22.44 -10.39 3.17
N THR A 136 -23.36 -9.77 3.89
CA THR A 136 -23.70 -8.33 3.75
C THR A 136 -22.53 -7.44 4.19
N GLU A 137 -21.86 -7.81 5.27
CA GLU A 137 -20.65 -7.14 5.75
C GLU A 137 -19.50 -7.28 4.76
N LEU A 138 -19.32 -8.48 4.20
CA LEU A 138 -18.35 -8.75 3.16
C LEU A 138 -18.64 -7.92 1.89
N GLU A 139 -19.90 -7.82 1.47
CA GLU A 139 -20.31 -6.96 0.35
C GLU A 139 -19.92 -5.49 0.60
N GLY A 140 -20.09 -4.99 1.83
CA GLY A 140 -19.63 -3.66 2.22
C GLY A 140 -18.12 -3.47 2.06
N VAL A 141 -17.32 -4.42 2.55
CA VAL A 141 -15.85 -4.36 2.43
C VAL A 141 -15.40 -4.49 0.97
N ILE A 142 -15.95 -5.45 0.23
CA ILE A 142 -15.57 -5.66 -1.18
C ILE A 142 -16.03 -4.48 -2.05
N GLY A 143 -17.19 -3.88 -1.78
CA GLY A 143 -17.65 -2.67 -2.45
C GLY A 143 -16.70 -1.48 -2.22
N HIS A 144 -16.13 -1.38 -1.03
CA HIS A 144 -15.11 -0.38 -0.70
C HIS A 144 -13.82 -0.63 -1.48
N GLU A 145 -13.30 -1.86 -1.48
CA GLU A 145 -12.08 -2.23 -2.24
C GLU A 145 -12.26 -2.06 -3.76
N LEU A 146 -13.43 -2.40 -4.31
CA LEU A 146 -13.77 -2.16 -5.73
C LEU A 146 -13.83 -0.68 -6.08
N SER A 147 -14.19 0.18 -5.12
CA SER A 147 -14.19 1.62 -5.31
C SER A 147 -12.76 2.16 -5.47
N HIS A 148 -11.81 1.64 -4.70
CA HIS A 148 -10.38 1.96 -4.89
C HIS A 148 -9.84 1.53 -6.26
N ILE A 149 -10.27 0.36 -6.74
CA ILE A 149 -9.91 -0.11 -8.08
C ILE A 149 -10.40 0.88 -9.14
N LYS A 150 -11.69 1.24 -9.08
CA LYS A 150 -12.31 2.17 -10.04
C LYS A 150 -11.70 3.56 -10.02
N ASN A 151 -11.30 4.03 -8.84
CA ASN A 151 -10.74 5.37 -8.65
C ASN A 151 -9.23 5.46 -8.91
N TYR A 152 -8.58 4.36 -9.31
CA TYR A 152 -7.12 4.28 -9.48
C TYR A 152 -6.32 4.55 -8.18
N ASP A 153 -6.96 4.39 -7.03
CA ASP A 153 -6.29 4.49 -5.74
C ASP A 153 -5.26 3.37 -5.57
N ILE A 154 -5.61 2.16 -6.05
CA ILE A 154 -4.74 0.97 -6.05
C ILE A 154 -3.37 1.22 -6.70
N ARG A 155 -3.33 2.00 -7.78
CA ARG A 155 -2.10 2.33 -8.50
C ARG A 155 -1.20 3.19 -7.65
N LEU A 156 -1.76 4.28 -7.13
CA LEU A 156 -1.04 5.24 -6.32
C LEU A 156 -0.48 4.57 -5.06
N MET A 157 -1.34 3.81 -4.37
CA MET A 157 -0.96 3.15 -3.12
C MET A 157 0.09 2.06 -3.37
N MET A 158 -0.05 1.26 -4.44
CA MET A 158 0.94 0.25 -4.80
C MET A 158 2.32 0.86 -5.12
N ILE A 159 2.38 1.94 -5.92
CA ILE A 159 3.64 2.63 -6.20
C ILE A 159 4.26 3.15 -4.90
N VAL A 160 3.49 3.85 -4.08
CA VAL A 160 3.94 4.38 -2.80
C VAL A 160 4.48 3.27 -1.89
N SER A 161 3.76 2.14 -1.77
CA SER A 161 4.20 0.97 -1.02
C SER A 161 5.53 0.41 -1.54
N MET A 162 5.71 0.30 -2.85
CA MET A 162 6.96 -0.16 -3.47
C MET A 162 8.14 0.77 -3.16
N LEU A 163 7.91 2.09 -3.15
CA LEU A 163 8.94 3.06 -2.78
C LEU A 163 9.37 2.88 -1.32
N ILE A 164 8.41 2.76 -0.40
CA ILE A 164 8.67 2.53 1.03
C ILE A 164 9.41 1.20 1.23
N GLY A 165 8.99 0.15 0.53
CA GLY A 165 9.63 -1.17 0.58
C GLY A 165 11.08 -1.11 0.13
N THR A 166 11.35 -0.47 -1.00
CA THR A 166 12.71 -0.27 -1.53
C THR A 166 13.57 0.50 -0.54
N LEU A 167 13.03 1.58 0.03
CA LEU A 167 13.73 2.37 1.04
C LEU A 167 14.05 1.56 2.30
N SER A 168 13.08 0.78 2.78
CA SER A 168 13.24 -0.05 3.98
C SER A 168 14.35 -1.08 3.79
N ILE A 169 14.47 -1.66 2.59
CA ILE A 169 15.56 -2.58 2.24
C ILE A 169 16.90 -1.85 2.27
N LEU A 170 16.99 -0.65 1.66
CA LEU A 170 18.22 0.14 1.66
C LEU A 170 18.66 0.56 3.07
N ILE A 171 17.72 0.99 3.91
CA ILE A 171 17.97 1.35 5.32
C ILE A 171 18.49 0.12 6.08
N ASN A 172 17.81 -1.02 5.96
CA ASN A 172 18.21 -2.24 6.64
C ASN A 172 19.59 -2.73 6.19
N MET A 173 19.90 -2.62 4.89
CA MET A 173 21.22 -2.97 4.35
C MET A 173 22.30 -2.03 4.89
N ALA A 174 22.06 -0.72 4.88
CA ALA A 174 22.96 0.28 5.46
C ALA A 174 23.23 0.04 6.95
N TYR A 175 22.17 -0.20 7.73
CA TYR A 175 22.27 -0.47 9.15
C TYR A 175 23.06 -1.76 9.45
N ARG A 176 22.76 -2.85 8.73
CA ARG A 176 23.48 -4.13 8.90
C ARG A 176 24.96 -3.98 8.57
N THR A 177 25.32 -3.30 7.49
CA THR A 177 26.72 -3.10 7.12
C THR A 177 27.45 -2.18 8.10
N SER A 178 26.77 -1.22 8.71
CA SER A 178 27.33 -0.35 9.77
C SER A 178 27.54 -1.08 11.10
N MET A 179 26.60 -1.92 11.53
CA MET A 179 26.65 -2.66 12.81
C MET A 179 27.52 -3.92 12.76
N PHE A 180 27.49 -4.66 11.64
CA PHE A 180 28.23 -5.92 11.47
C PHE A 180 29.46 -5.80 10.58
N GLY A 181 29.76 -4.58 10.10
CA GLY A 181 31.03 -4.27 9.44
C GLY A 181 32.17 -4.45 10.42
N ASN A 182 32.95 -5.51 10.22
CA ASN A 182 34.06 -5.92 11.07
C ASN A 182 34.95 -4.72 11.46
N LYS A 183 35.12 -4.48 12.76
CA LYS A 183 35.87 -3.35 13.35
C LYS A 183 37.38 -3.35 13.02
N ASN A 184 37.86 -4.34 12.27
CA ASN A 184 39.29 -4.64 12.07
C ASN A 184 39.85 -4.34 10.68
N ASP A 185 39.05 -3.91 9.70
CA ASP A 185 39.58 -3.57 8.37
C ASP A 185 39.42 -2.09 8.07
N ASN A 186 40.46 -1.34 8.41
CA ASN A 186 40.68 0.08 8.14
C ASN A 186 40.83 0.38 6.62
N LYS A 187 40.28 -0.46 5.73
CA LYS A 187 40.48 -0.43 4.26
C LYS A 187 39.22 -0.65 3.41
N ASN A 188 38.03 -0.84 3.98
CA ASN A 188 36.83 -1.10 3.17
C ASN A 188 35.94 0.14 3.06
N GLY A 189 36.19 0.96 2.02
CA GLY A 189 35.36 2.14 1.68
C GLY A 189 33.87 1.85 1.48
N LEU A 190 33.49 0.58 1.29
CA LEU A 190 32.08 0.15 1.25
C LEU A 190 31.37 0.34 2.60
N SER A 191 32.04 0.11 3.75
CA SER A 191 31.39 0.23 5.06
C SER A 191 31.03 1.69 5.40
N SER A 192 31.92 2.63 5.05
CA SER A 192 31.69 4.07 5.19
C SER A 192 30.62 4.59 4.23
N ILE A 193 30.55 4.07 2.99
CA ILE A 193 29.47 4.36 2.05
C ILE A 193 28.12 3.92 2.61
N PHE A 194 28.02 2.71 3.16
CA PHE A 194 26.75 2.21 3.72
C PHE A 194 26.35 2.96 5.00
N ALA A 195 27.30 3.36 5.85
CA ALA A 195 27.00 4.18 7.02
C ALA A 195 26.44 5.56 6.63
N ILE A 196 27.03 6.20 5.62
CA ILE A 196 26.58 7.50 5.11
C ILE A 196 25.25 7.36 4.36
N LEU A 197 25.06 6.29 3.58
CA LEU A 197 23.77 5.95 2.97
C LEU A 197 22.69 5.80 4.05
N GLY A 198 22.97 5.10 5.15
CA GLY A 198 22.05 4.95 6.28
C GLY A 198 21.67 6.29 6.91
N LEU A 199 22.65 7.17 7.10
CA LEU A 199 22.43 8.51 7.66
C LEU A 199 21.59 9.40 6.73
N ILE A 200 21.88 9.38 5.43
CA ILE A 200 21.08 10.03 4.38
C ILE A 200 19.64 9.52 4.44
N LEU A 201 19.43 8.20 4.45
CA LEU A 201 18.09 7.63 4.46
C LEU A 201 17.30 7.94 5.73
N ILE A 202 17.96 8.04 6.89
CA ILE A 202 17.32 8.49 8.14
C ILE A 202 16.87 9.96 8.03
N ILE A 203 17.69 10.83 7.45
CA ILE A 203 17.34 12.24 7.21
C ILE A 203 16.18 12.37 6.23
N PHE A 204 16.13 11.50 5.21
CA PHE A 204 15.09 11.55 4.18
C PHE A 204 13.82 10.75 4.52
N ALA A 205 13.84 9.88 5.53
CA ALA A 205 12.67 9.11 5.95
C ALA A 205 11.45 10.01 6.30
N PRO A 206 11.60 11.14 7.02
CA PRO A 206 10.51 12.10 7.23
C PRO A 206 9.96 12.70 5.93
N LEU A 207 10.84 12.99 4.96
CA LEU A 207 10.45 13.52 3.65
C LEU A 207 9.59 12.50 2.89
N ILE A 208 9.95 11.22 2.99
CA ILE A 208 9.20 10.12 2.39
C ILE A 208 7.86 9.91 3.10
N ALA A 209 7.83 10.00 4.42
CA ALA A 209 6.56 9.99 5.17
C ALA A 209 5.63 11.13 4.74
N GLN A 210 6.16 12.33 4.53
CA GLN A 210 5.39 13.45 4.01
C GLN A 210 4.89 13.19 2.59
N LEU A 211 5.67 12.55 1.72
CA LEU A 211 5.23 12.18 0.37
C LEU A 211 4.06 11.20 0.39
N ILE A 212 4.08 10.22 1.29
CA ILE A 212 2.95 9.30 1.49
C ILE A 212 1.70 10.11 1.86
N GLN A 213 1.84 11.04 2.81
CA GLN A 213 0.73 11.89 3.26
C GLN A 213 0.23 12.85 2.17
N PHE A 214 1.11 13.41 1.33
CA PHE A 214 0.71 14.27 0.23
C PHE A 214 0.07 13.49 -0.92
N ALA A 215 0.57 12.30 -1.21
CA ALA A 215 -0.01 11.41 -2.18
C ALA A 215 -1.43 11.00 -1.76
N ILE A 216 -1.61 10.61 -0.50
CA ILE A 216 -2.85 10.01 -0.01
C ILE A 216 -3.81 11.05 0.54
N SER A 217 -4.96 11.20 -0.11
CA SER A 217 -6.05 12.04 0.41
C SER A 217 -6.86 11.28 1.45
N ARG A 218 -7.10 11.86 2.63
CA ARG A 218 -8.04 11.31 3.63
C ARG A 218 -9.49 11.24 3.12
N GLN A 219 -9.88 12.15 2.22
CA GLN A 219 -11.22 12.16 1.62
C GLN A 219 -11.49 10.94 0.73
N ARG A 220 -10.43 10.26 0.27
CA ARG A 220 -10.54 9.06 -0.55
C ARG A 220 -11.31 7.95 0.16
N GLU A 221 -11.02 7.72 1.43
CA GLU A 221 -11.66 6.67 2.22
C GLU A 221 -13.17 6.92 2.36
N PHE A 222 -13.56 8.15 2.67
CA PHE A 222 -14.98 8.55 2.71
C PHE A 222 -15.67 8.41 1.34
N LEU A 223 -14.96 8.69 0.24
CA LEU A 223 -15.49 8.50 -1.10
C LEU A 223 -15.63 7.02 -1.47
N ALA A 224 -14.71 6.17 -1.02
CA ALA A 224 -14.78 4.72 -1.19
C ALA A 224 -15.93 4.14 -0.35
N ASP A 225 -16.15 4.63 0.88
CA ASP A 225 -17.29 4.27 1.73
C ASP A 225 -18.62 4.63 1.10
N ALA A 226 -18.79 5.88 0.66
CA ALA A 226 -19.99 6.34 -0.03
C ALA A 226 -20.22 5.58 -1.34
N SER A 227 -19.15 5.24 -2.07
CA SER A 227 -19.23 4.46 -3.31
C SER A 227 -19.62 3.00 -3.05
N SER A 228 -19.12 2.41 -1.96
CA SER A 228 -19.53 1.08 -1.49
C SER A 228 -21.02 1.07 -1.17
N VAL A 229 -21.50 2.03 -0.37
CA VAL A 229 -22.94 2.16 -0.04
C VAL A 229 -23.78 2.36 -1.29
N LYS A 230 -23.33 3.18 -2.24
CA LYS A 230 -24.02 3.38 -3.51
C LYS A 230 -24.11 2.09 -4.32
N LEU A 231 -23.10 1.23 -4.24
CA LEU A 231 -23.02 -0.03 -4.97
C LEU A 231 -23.85 -1.13 -4.30
N THR A 232 -23.74 -1.29 -2.98
CA THR A 232 -24.42 -2.34 -2.20
C THR A 232 -25.84 -1.96 -1.81
N ARG A 233 -26.16 -0.65 -1.79
CA ARG A 233 -27.39 -0.08 -1.24
C ARG A 233 -27.61 -0.38 0.24
N GLN A 234 -26.55 -0.78 0.95
CA GLN A 234 -26.63 -1.25 2.32
C GLN A 234 -25.50 -0.63 3.18
N PRO A 235 -25.72 0.57 3.75
CA PRO A 235 -24.72 1.23 4.61
C PRO A 235 -24.41 0.42 5.88
N GLN A 236 -25.42 -0.24 6.46
CA GLN A 236 -25.27 -1.01 7.70
C GLN A 236 -24.21 -2.11 7.58
N GLY A 237 -24.11 -2.79 6.43
CA GLY A 237 -23.13 -3.85 6.21
C GLY A 237 -21.68 -3.36 6.37
N LEU A 238 -21.36 -2.19 5.82
CA LEU A 238 -20.03 -1.62 5.96
C LEU A 238 -19.76 -1.10 7.38
N ILE A 239 -20.77 -0.53 8.05
CA ILE A 239 -20.67 -0.09 9.46
C ILE A 239 -20.34 -1.27 10.36
N ASP A 240 -21.07 -2.37 10.24
CA ASP A 240 -20.89 -3.57 11.06
C ASP A 240 -19.52 -4.21 10.78
N ALA A 241 -19.12 -4.28 9.51
CA ALA A 241 -17.81 -4.78 9.11
C ALA A 241 -16.68 -3.94 9.73
N LEU A 242 -16.72 -2.61 9.60
CA LEU A 242 -15.71 -1.71 10.18
C LEU A 242 -15.64 -1.82 11.70
N THR A 243 -16.80 -1.98 12.35
CA THR A 243 -16.88 -2.17 13.80
C THR A 243 -16.15 -3.45 14.22
N LYS A 244 -16.43 -4.59 13.56
CA LYS A 244 -15.74 -5.86 13.83
C LYS A 244 -14.25 -5.80 13.54
N ILE A 245 -13.84 -5.21 12.41
CA ILE A 245 -12.43 -5.06 12.03
C ILE A 245 -11.67 -4.24 13.07
N THR A 246 -12.29 -3.19 13.62
CA THR A 246 -11.66 -2.31 14.62
C THR A 246 -11.54 -3.00 15.99
N GLN A 247 -12.50 -3.86 16.34
CA GLN A 247 -12.52 -4.62 17.59
C GLN A 247 -11.65 -5.88 17.57
N ASP A 248 -11.25 -6.35 16.38
CA ASP A 248 -10.38 -7.53 16.26
C ASP A 248 -9.03 -7.27 16.95
N PRO A 249 -8.57 -8.13 17.89
CA PRO A 249 -7.29 -7.91 18.59
C PRO A 249 -6.08 -8.41 17.79
N ASN A 250 -6.30 -9.19 16.72
CA ASN A 250 -5.24 -9.88 16.01
C ASN A 250 -4.40 -8.94 15.14
N ILE A 251 -3.08 -8.97 15.34
CA ILE A 251 -2.08 -8.24 14.53
C ILE A 251 -1.73 -9.07 13.31
N MET A 252 -1.46 -8.40 12.18
CA MET A 252 -1.06 -9.10 10.96
C MET A 252 0.47 -9.28 10.91
N SER A 253 0.96 -10.49 11.17
CA SER A 253 2.39 -10.79 11.22
C SER A 253 3.10 -10.70 9.86
N THR A 254 2.36 -10.88 8.76
CA THR A 254 2.88 -10.79 7.39
C THR A 254 2.90 -9.35 6.86
N ALA A 255 2.30 -8.38 7.58
CA ALA A 255 2.30 -6.99 7.15
C ALA A 255 3.69 -6.39 7.31
N SER A 256 4.10 -5.62 6.31
CA SER A 256 5.28 -4.77 6.41
C SER A 256 4.87 -3.31 6.46
N THR A 257 5.72 -2.44 7.01
CA THR A 257 5.48 -0.98 7.00
C THR A 257 5.23 -0.46 5.58
N ALA A 258 5.82 -1.10 4.56
CA ALA A 258 5.62 -0.80 3.16
C ALA A 258 4.20 -1.14 2.67
N THR A 259 3.61 -2.24 3.12
CA THR A 259 2.29 -2.71 2.68
C THR A 259 1.16 -2.23 3.59
N ALA A 260 1.47 -1.63 4.74
CA ALA A 260 0.50 -1.21 5.75
C ALA A 260 -0.56 -0.23 5.23
N SER A 261 -0.19 0.67 4.33
CA SER A 261 -1.10 1.65 3.74
C SER A 261 -2.17 1.02 2.83
N LEU A 262 -1.96 -0.20 2.33
CA LEU A 262 -2.89 -0.90 1.44
C LEU A 262 -4.12 -1.42 2.17
N TYR A 263 -3.95 -1.81 3.43
CA TYR A 263 -4.98 -2.45 4.23
C TYR A 263 -6.11 -1.50 4.62
N ILE A 264 -7.35 -2.00 4.64
CA ILE A 264 -8.53 -1.23 5.06
C ILE A 264 -8.43 -0.77 6.52
N SER A 265 -7.69 -1.50 7.36
CA SER A 265 -7.39 -1.14 8.75
C SER A 265 -5.90 -1.35 9.06
N ASN A 266 -5.37 -0.55 10.00
CA ASN A 266 -3.96 -0.60 10.37
C ASN A 266 -3.56 -2.02 10.85
N PRO A 267 -2.61 -2.69 10.18
CA PRO A 267 -2.24 -4.06 10.53
C PRO A 267 -1.44 -4.19 11.84
N PHE A 268 -0.85 -3.10 12.37
CA PHE A 268 0.06 -3.09 13.54
C PHE A 268 -0.58 -2.58 14.83
N LYS A 269 -1.86 -2.90 15.06
CA LYS A 269 -2.73 -2.47 16.18
C LYS A 269 -2.00 -2.07 17.47
N ASN A 270 -2.42 -0.97 18.10
CA ASN A 270 -1.90 -0.38 19.36
C ASN A 270 -0.51 0.27 19.33
N ASN A 271 0.18 0.36 18.19
CA ASN A 271 1.42 1.15 18.12
C ASN A 271 1.12 2.65 17.92
N LYS A 272 1.20 3.45 19.00
CA LYS A 272 0.96 4.91 18.97
C LYS A 272 1.88 5.64 18.00
N LEU A 273 3.13 5.19 17.83
CA LEU A 273 4.05 5.75 16.84
C LEU A 273 3.61 5.42 15.41
N ALA A 274 3.07 4.21 15.18
CA ALA A 274 2.51 3.84 13.88
C ALA A 274 1.24 4.65 13.54
N SER A 275 0.47 5.08 14.54
CA SER A 275 -0.74 5.91 14.33
C SER A 275 -0.44 7.32 13.79
N LEU A 276 0.77 7.86 14.02
CA LEU A 276 1.22 9.12 13.42
C LEU A 276 1.48 8.99 11.91
N PHE A 277 1.69 7.76 11.45
CA PHE A 277 1.82 7.39 10.04
C PHE A 277 0.57 6.71 9.48
N SER A 278 -0.54 6.67 10.25
CA SER A 278 -1.82 6.19 9.73
C SER A 278 -2.29 7.11 8.61
N THR A 279 -2.29 6.56 7.39
CA THR A 279 -2.79 7.24 6.20
C THR A 279 -4.32 7.23 6.12
N HIS A 280 -4.97 6.47 6.99
CA HIS A 280 -6.40 6.33 7.08
C HIS A 280 -7.00 7.30 8.11
N PRO A 281 -8.16 7.93 7.82
CA PRO A 281 -8.90 8.67 8.82
C PRO A 281 -9.37 7.72 9.94
N PRO A 282 -9.64 8.24 11.15
CA PRO A 282 -10.18 7.43 12.24
C PRO A 282 -11.43 6.67 11.80
N VAL A 283 -11.50 5.38 12.12
CA VAL A 283 -12.63 4.52 11.72
C VAL A 283 -13.94 5.04 12.30
N GLN A 284 -13.92 5.65 13.49
CA GLN A 284 -15.10 6.25 14.10
C GLN A 284 -15.70 7.38 13.24
N ASP A 285 -14.86 8.17 12.55
CA ASP A 285 -15.33 9.23 11.68
C ASP A 285 -15.97 8.67 10.41
N ARG A 286 -15.40 7.58 9.86
CA ARG A 286 -15.98 6.83 8.74
C ARG A 286 -17.34 6.25 9.10
N ILE A 287 -17.44 5.59 10.26
CA ILE A 287 -18.70 5.05 10.78
C ILE A 287 -19.74 6.16 10.95
N ARG A 288 -19.37 7.30 11.54
CA ARG A 288 -20.29 8.44 11.73
C ARG A 288 -20.80 8.97 10.39
N ALA A 289 -19.94 9.07 9.37
CA ALA A 289 -20.35 9.48 8.02
C ALA A 289 -21.29 8.46 7.36
N LEU A 290 -21.04 7.17 7.54
CA LEU A 290 -21.91 6.09 7.04
C LEU A 290 -23.28 6.07 7.73
N GLN A 291 -23.34 6.36 9.03
CA GLN A 291 -24.59 6.45 9.78
C GLN A 291 -25.51 7.57 9.27
N GLN A 292 -24.96 8.62 8.67
CA GLN A 292 -25.74 9.67 8.01
C GLN A 292 -26.36 9.22 6.67
N MET A 293 -26.06 8.00 6.21
CA MET A 293 -26.59 7.41 4.97
C MET A 293 -27.62 6.29 5.22
N LEU A 294 -27.92 5.99 6.49
CA LEU A 294 -29.03 5.10 6.89
C LEU A 294 -30.37 5.79 6.62
#